data_AF-A0A832R9E7-F1
#
_entry.id   AF-A0A832R9E7-F1
#
_cell.length_a   1.000
_cell.length_b   1.000
_cell.length_c   1.000
_cell.angle_alpha   90.00
_cell.angle_beta   90.00
_cell.angle_gamma   90.00
#
_symmetry.space_group_name_H-M   'P 1'
#
loop_
_entity.id
_entity.type
_entity.pdbx_description
1 polymer ?
#
loop_
_entity_poly.entity_id
_entity_poly.type
_entity_poly.pdbx_seq_one_letter_code
_entity_poly.pdbx_strand_id
1 'polypeptide(L)'
;TTIQAADAEGWVVSITPSGAWLPAFIAGDTGIGLSQRMQSFDFDREHNPYNVLEPGKRPRATLTPSLALRNGKPLLAFGVQGGDTQEQNLLQYFLNVVEFGMDAQQAAEAANFNSFQLHSSFGEQVTEPGRLQLRVDTPFATQLRLQQMGYGVELVPLTSGPITGIHFNQRNGSMTGGASNYGDDYGIAW
;
A
#
# COMPACT_ATOMS: atom_id res chain seq x y z
N THR A 1 1.17 -3.17 -8.71
CA THR A 1 0.77 -2.03 -9.56
C THR A 1 -0.41 -1.33 -8.95
N THR A 2 -0.50 -0.01 -9.11
CA THR A 2 -1.70 0.77 -8.78
C THR A 2 -2.00 1.76 -9.89
N ILE A 3 -3.26 2.13 -10.06
CA ILE A 3 -3.70 3.11 -11.06
C ILE A 3 -4.76 3.99 -10.39
N GLN A 4 -4.54 5.30 -10.48
CA GLN A 4 -5.51 6.32 -10.11
C GLN A 4 -5.88 7.09 -11.37
N ALA A 5 -7.18 7.21 -11.65
CA ALA A 5 -7.67 7.95 -12.79
C ALA A 5 -8.90 8.78 -12.39
N ALA A 6 -9.01 9.97 -12.96
CA ALA A 6 -10.18 10.81 -12.85
C ALA A 6 -10.36 11.64 -14.11
N ASP A 7 -11.59 12.12 -14.36
CA ASP A 7 -11.90 12.94 -15.53
C ASP A 7 -12.72 14.19 -15.18
N ALA A 8 -12.91 15.05 -16.19
CA ALA A 8 -13.64 16.31 -16.07
C ALA A 8 -15.15 16.12 -15.80
N GLU A 9 -15.71 14.93 -16.08
CA GLU A 9 -17.11 14.59 -15.78
C GLU A 9 -17.29 14.16 -14.31
N GLY A 10 -16.20 13.95 -13.59
CA GLY A 10 -16.20 13.61 -12.17
C GLY A 10 -16.11 12.11 -11.90
N TRP A 11 -15.78 11.29 -12.89
CA TRP A 11 -15.44 9.89 -12.65
C TRP A 11 -14.14 9.80 -11.88
N VAL A 12 -14.08 8.85 -10.94
CA VAL A 12 -12.88 8.57 -10.15
C VAL A 12 -12.73 7.06 -10.04
N VAL A 13 -11.55 6.56 -10.40
CA VAL A 13 -11.20 5.14 -10.36
C VAL A 13 -9.90 4.98 -9.57
N SER A 14 -9.94 4.12 -8.56
CA SER A 14 -8.77 3.65 -7.83
C SER A 14 -8.72 2.14 -7.93
N ILE A 15 -7.62 1.60 -8.47
CA ILE A 15 -7.45 0.14 -8.61
C ILE A 15 -6.03 -0.29 -8.23
N THR A 16 -5.95 -1.47 -7.61
CA THR A 16 -4.70 -2.13 -7.20
C THR A 16 -4.64 -3.54 -7.80
N PRO A 17 -4.40 -3.67 -9.12
CA PRO A 17 -4.28 -4.97 -9.76
C PRO A 17 -3.00 -5.68 -9.33
N SER A 18 -3.09 -7.00 -9.19
CA SER A 18 -1.95 -7.84 -8.83
C SER A 18 -2.24 -9.32 -9.11
N GLY A 19 -1.17 -10.11 -9.15
CA GLY A 19 -1.19 -11.51 -9.52
C GLY A 19 -0.07 -11.76 -10.52
N ALA A 20 0.38 -13.01 -10.60
CA ALA A 20 1.30 -13.48 -11.64
C ALA A 20 2.65 -12.75 -11.78
N TRP A 21 3.03 -11.88 -10.83
CA TRP A 21 4.35 -11.22 -10.78
C TRP A 21 5.53 -12.21 -10.71
N LEU A 22 5.30 -13.32 -10.01
CA LEU A 22 6.07 -14.55 -10.01
C LEU A 22 5.03 -15.65 -10.20
N PRO A 23 4.77 -16.08 -11.44
CA PRO A 23 3.71 -17.04 -11.71
C PRO A 23 4.13 -18.42 -11.19
N ALA A 24 3.23 -19.08 -10.47
CA ALA A 24 3.48 -20.46 -10.04
C ALA A 24 3.47 -21.43 -11.24
N PHE A 25 2.73 -21.06 -12.29
CA PHE A 25 2.53 -21.87 -13.48
C PHE A 25 2.13 -20.96 -14.66
N ILE A 26 2.54 -21.30 -15.89
CA ILE A 26 2.02 -20.66 -17.11
C ILE A 26 0.88 -21.51 -17.64
N ALA A 27 -0.27 -20.90 -17.92
CA ALA A 27 -1.44 -21.61 -18.42
C ALA A 27 -1.20 -22.15 -19.84
N GLY A 28 -0.68 -23.37 -19.94
CA GLY A 28 -0.33 -23.98 -21.23
C GLY A 28 0.71 -23.15 -21.98
N ASP A 29 0.45 -22.88 -23.25
CA ASP A 29 1.25 -22.08 -24.17
C ASP A 29 0.76 -20.62 -24.30
N THR A 30 -0.17 -20.18 -23.45
CA THR A 30 -0.81 -18.86 -23.57
C THR A 30 0.08 -17.68 -23.18
N GLY A 31 1.18 -17.93 -22.46
CA GLY A 31 1.99 -16.89 -21.82
C GLY A 31 1.34 -16.23 -20.60
N ILE A 32 0.15 -16.67 -20.18
CA ILE A 32 -0.55 -16.12 -19.01
C ILE A 32 -0.07 -16.83 -17.75
N GLY A 33 0.57 -16.07 -16.87
CA GLY A 33 0.96 -16.54 -15.54
C GLY A 33 -0.24 -16.70 -14.61
N LEU A 34 -0.35 -17.85 -13.94
CA LEU A 34 -1.37 -18.06 -12.92
C LEU A 34 -0.95 -17.47 -11.58
N SER A 35 -1.93 -16.89 -10.88
CA SER A 35 -1.74 -16.24 -9.59
C SER A 35 -1.45 -17.26 -8.49
N GLN A 36 -0.60 -16.86 -7.54
CA GLN A 36 -0.29 -17.60 -6.32
C GLN A 36 -1.05 -17.07 -5.09
N ARG A 37 -2.21 -16.41 -5.29
CA ARG A 37 -2.94 -15.74 -4.21
C ARG A 37 -3.46 -16.70 -3.12
N MET A 38 -3.64 -17.98 -3.44
CA MET A 38 -4.02 -18.99 -2.45
C MET A 38 -2.99 -19.14 -1.31
N GLN A 39 -1.75 -18.67 -1.49
CA GLN A 39 -0.75 -18.65 -0.40
C GLN A 39 -1.19 -17.82 0.81
N SER A 40 -2.13 -16.89 0.63
CA SER A 40 -2.62 -16.03 1.71
C SER A 40 -3.69 -16.71 2.56
N PHE A 41 -4.12 -17.94 2.24
CA PHE A 41 -4.91 -18.74 3.18
C PHE A 41 -4.07 -19.15 4.38
N ASP A 42 -4.73 -19.32 5.51
CA ASP A 42 -4.18 -19.98 6.67
C ASP A 42 -4.49 -21.49 6.58
N PHE A 43 -3.57 -22.33 7.04
CA PHE A 43 -3.77 -23.77 7.13
C PHE A 43 -4.13 -24.22 8.56
N ASP A 44 -3.96 -23.34 9.53
CA ASP A 44 -4.30 -23.56 10.92
C ASP A 44 -5.60 -22.80 11.28
N ARG A 45 -6.66 -23.58 11.51
CA ARG A 45 -7.96 -23.04 11.91
C ARG A 45 -7.96 -22.47 13.33
N GLU A 46 -7.10 -22.96 14.22
CA GLU A 46 -6.98 -22.41 15.58
C GLU A 46 -6.34 -21.01 15.55
N HIS A 47 -5.40 -20.80 14.63
CA HIS A 47 -4.76 -19.50 14.44
C HIS A 47 -5.68 -18.48 13.76
N ASN A 48 -6.28 -18.83 12.62
CA ASN A 48 -7.19 -17.94 11.90
C ASN A 48 -8.40 -18.68 11.31
N PRO A 49 -9.49 -18.81 12.06
CA PRO A 49 -10.65 -19.57 11.61
C PRO A 49 -11.37 -18.93 10.40
N TYR A 50 -11.16 -17.63 10.16
CA TYR A 50 -11.87 -16.87 9.13
C TYR A 50 -11.25 -17.00 7.75
N ASN A 51 -9.94 -17.24 7.67
CA ASN A 51 -9.19 -17.27 6.42
C ASN A 51 -8.53 -18.63 6.14
N VAL A 52 -9.16 -19.72 6.57
CA VAL A 52 -8.78 -21.07 6.14
C VAL A 52 -9.24 -21.40 4.72
N LEU A 53 -8.49 -22.26 4.05
CA LEU A 53 -8.78 -22.75 2.70
C LEU A 53 -10.09 -23.56 2.65
N GLU A 54 -11.02 -23.12 1.81
CA GLU A 54 -12.31 -23.77 1.58
C GLU A 54 -12.68 -23.72 0.08
N PRO A 55 -13.34 -24.75 -0.47
CA PRO A 55 -13.77 -24.74 -1.88
C PRO A 55 -14.64 -23.52 -2.21
N GLY A 56 -14.31 -22.82 -3.30
CA GLY A 56 -15.04 -21.64 -3.76
C GLY A 56 -14.80 -20.35 -2.96
N LYS A 57 -14.07 -20.42 -1.84
CA LYS A 57 -13.73 -19.24 -1.03
C LYS A 57 -12.58 -18.46 -1.67
N ARG A 58 -12.65 -17.13 -1.57
CA ARG A 58 -11.52 -16.25 -1.93
C ARG A 58 -10.61 -16.08 -0.71
N PRO A 59 -9.29 -16.18 -0.86
CA PRO A 59 -8.38 -15.84 0.24
C PRO A 59 -8.51 -14.36 0.58
N ARG A 60 -8.24 -14.01 1.85
CA ARG A 60 -7.97 -12.63 2.22
C ARG A 60 -6.86 -12.10 1.31
N ALA A 61 -7.12 -10.98 0.64
CA ALA A 61 -6.16 -10.34 -0.25
C ALA A 61 -5.60 -9.08 0.40
N THR A 62 -4.36 -8.76 0.07
CA THR A 62 -3.71 -7.50 0.46
C THR A 62 -4.06 -6.34 -0.47
N LEU A 63 -4.72 -6.61 -1.59
CA LEU A 63 -5.00 -5.62 -2.64
C LEU A 63 -6.07 -4.65 -2.16
N THR A 64 -5.66 -3.39 -2.01
CA THR A 64 -6.51 -2.38 -1.39
C THR A 64 -6.39 -1.04 -2.11
N PRO A 65 -7.32 -0.73 -3.02
CA PRO A 65 -7.46 0.62 -3.55
C PRO A 65 -8.23 1.51 -2.58
N SER A 66 -7.89 2.80 -2.53
CA SER A 66 -8.47 3.73 -1.55
C SER A 66 -9.11 4.94 -2.22
N LEU A 67 -10.33 5.26 -1.77
CA LEU A 67 -11.07 6.48 -2.11
C LEU A 67 -11.55 7.14 -0.82
N ALA A 68 -10.92 8.26 -0.44
CA ALA A 68 -11.35 9.06 0.70
C ALA A 68 -12.35 10.12 0.28
N LEU A 69 -13.41 10.30 1.06
CA LEU A 69 -14.45 11.28 0.83
C LEU A 69 -14.45 12.34 1.93
N ARG A 70 -14.81 13.57 1.56
CA ARG A 70 -15.12 14.67 2.48
C ARG A 70 -16.46 15.27 2.06
N ASN A 71 -17.41 15.31 3.00
CA ASN A 71 -18.77 15.80 2.76
C ASN A 71 -19.45 15.11 1.56
N GLY A 72 -19.27 13.79 1.44
CA GLY A 72 -19.84 12.99 0.34
C GLY A 72 -19.20 13.19 -1.03
N LYS A 73 -18.13 13.99 -1.14
CA LYS A 73 -17.39 14.24 -2.39
C LYS A 73 -15.97 13.66 -2.31
N PRO A 74 -15.37 13.22 -3.44
CA PRO A 74 -13.98 12.78 -3.47
C PRO A 74 -13.04 13.81 -2.84
N LEU A 75 -12.10 13.32 -2.04
CA LEU A 75 -10.99 14.08 -1.47
C LEU A 75 -9.67 13.51 -1.99
N LEU A 76 -9.49 12.20 -1.93
CA LEU A 76 -8.30 11.50 -2.41
C LEU A 76 -8.68 10.19 -3.09
N ALA A 77 -8.05 9.88 -4.23
CA ALA A 77 -7.99 8.54 -4.80
C ALA A 77 -6.53 8.10 -4.80
N PHE A 78 -6.18 7.01 -4.13
CA PHE A 78 -4.79 6.68 -3.86
C PHE A 78 -4.58 5.19 -3.65
N GLY A 79 -3.35 4.74 -3.88
CA GLY A 79 -2.98 3.35 -3.77
C GLY A 79 -1.47 3.17 -3.77
N VAL A 80 -1.04 2.01 -3.28
CA VAL A 80 0.37 1.61 -3.27
C VAL A 80 0.43 0.11 -3.52
N GLN A 81 1.54 -0.37 -4.09
CA GLN A 81 1.86 -1.79 -4.08
C GLN A 81 2.76 -2.12 -2.89
N GLY A 82 2.65 -3.32 -2.33
CA GLY A 82 3.53 -3.69 -1.20
C GLY A 82 3.05 -4.83 -0.31
N GLY A 83 1.99 -5.55 -0.66
CA GLY A 83 1.51 -6.62 0.20
C GLY A 83 1.00 -6.09 1.53
N ASP A 84 1.51 -6.60 2.64
CA ASP A 84 1.08 -6.23 4.01
C ASP A 84 1.48 -4.80 4.42
N THR A 85 2.35 -4.14 3.67
CA THR A 85 2.71 -2.73 3.91
C THR A 85 1.73 -1.75 3.29
N GLN A 86 0.79 -2.20 2.44
CA GLN A 86 -0.09 -1.30 1.68
C GLN A 86 -0.89 -0.37 2.60
N GLU A 87 -1.70 -0.90 3.50
CA GLU A 87 -2.51 -0.07 4.43
C GLU A 87 -1.66 0.73 5.41
N GLN A 88 -0.48 0.25 5.79
CA GLN A 88 0.43 1.01 6.65
C GLN A 88 0.92 2.28 5.96
N ASN A 89 1.33 2.15 4.70
CA ASN A 89 1.79 3.26 3.88
C ASN A 89 0.63 4.20 3.51
N LEU A 90 -0.54 3.66 3.15
CA LEU A 90 -1.70 4.45 2.74
C LEU A 90 -2.31 5.24 3.90
N LEU A 91 -2.29 4.70 5.12
CA LEU A 91 -2.70 5.44 6.32
C LEU A 91 -1.80 6.66 6.54
N GLN A 92 -0.49 6.49 6.45
CA GLN A 92 0.47 7.58 6.60
C GLN A 92 0.33 8.62 5.47
N TYR A 93 0.17 8.17 4.23
CA TYR A 93 -0.14 9.06 3.09
C TYR A 93 -1.42 9.88 3.33
N PHE A 94 -2.50 9.22 3.77
CA PHE A 94 -3.76 9.90 4.06
C PHE A 94 -3.58 10.97 5.14
N LEU A 95 -2.92 10.63 6.26
CA LEU A 95 -2.63 11.56 7.36
C LEU A 95 -1.72 12.72 6.91
N ASN A 96 -0.72 12.46 6.08
CA ASN A 96 0.11 13.50 5.47
C ASN A 96 -0.71 14.57 4.76
N VAL A 97 -1.75 14.16 4.02
CA VAL A 97 -2.65 15.12 3.37
C VAL A 97 -3.60 15.78 4.37
N VAL A 98 -4.32 15.00 5.17
CA VAL A 98 -5.47 15.53 5.94
C VAL A 98 -5.10 16.20 7.25
N GLU A 99 -4.01 15.76 7.89
CA GLU A 99 -3.54 16.26 9.17
C GLU A 99 -2.35 17.21 8.99
N PHE A 100 -1.39 16.84 8.14
CA PHE A 100 -0.15 17.60 7.97
C PHE A 100 -0.17 18.57 6.77
N GLY A 101 -1.28 18.63 6.04
CA GLY A 101 -1.51 19.62 4.98
C GLY A 101 -0.61 19.47 3.76
N MET A 102 -0.02 18.29 3.55
CA MET A 102 0.80 18.01 2.38
C MET A 102 -0.06 17.88 1.12
N ASP A 103 0.48 18.28 -0.03
CA ASP A 103 -0.11 17.94 -1.32
C ASP A 103 0.10 16.46 -1.69
N ALA A 104 -0.47 16.03 -2.82
CA ALA A 104 -0.43 14.63 -3.24
C ALA A 104 0.99 14.11 -3.51
N GLN A 105 1.91 14.96 -4.01
CA GLN A 105 3.29 14.57 -4.31
C GLN A 105 4.12 14.53 -3.02
N GLN A 106 4.02 15.59 -2.21
CA GLN A 106 4.67 15.68 -0.91
C GLN A 106 4.29 14.51 -0.03
N ALA A 107 3.01 14.16 0.06
CA ALA A 107 2.54 13.03 0.84
C ALA A 107 3.05 11.69 0.32
N ALA A 108 3.20 11.53 -1.00
CA ALA A 108 3.71 10.31 -1.63
C ALA A 108 5.20 10.08 -1.38
N GLU A 109 6.00 11.16 -1.30
CA GLU A 109 7.45 11.10 -1.09
C GLU A 109 7.86 11.23 0.38
N ALA A 110 6.92 11.66 1.23
CA ALA A 110 7.13 11.83 2.67
C ALA A 110 7.66 10.56 3.32
N ALA A 111 8.44 10.74 4.38
CA ALA A 111 8.95 9.61 5.13
C ALA A 111 7.80 8.81 5.77
N ASN A 112 7.86 7.49 5.65
CA ASN A 112 6.94 6.57 6.30
C ASN A 112 7.71 5.41 6.95
N PHE A 113 7.01 4.57 7.70
CA PHE A 113 7.58 3.38 8.34
C PHE A 113 6.66 2.17 8.20
N ASN A 114 7.22 0.98 8.38
CA ASN A 114 6.46 -0.28 8.38
C ASN A 114 6.80 -1.15 9.58
N SER A 115 5.78 -1.82 10.12
CA SER A 115 5.91 -2.84 11.16
C SER A 115 5.67 -4.24 10.58
N PHE A 116 6.44 -5.21 11.09
CA PHE A 116 6.39 -6.62 10.67
C PHE A 116 5.84 -7.53 11.78
N GLN A 117 5.16 -6.95 12.77
CA GLN A 117 4.50 -7.69 13.86
C GLN A 117 3.22 -8.42 13.42
N LEU A 118 2.74 -8.15 12.22
CA LEU A 118 1.55 -8.76 11.66
C LEU A 118 1.90 -10.17 11.16
N HIS A 119 0.95 -11.10 11.21
CA HIS A 119 1.10 -12.38 10.52
C HIS A 119 1.10 -12.15 9.01
N SER A 120 2.24 -12.41 8.36
CA SER A 120 2.46 -12.12 6.95
C SER A 120 1.48 -12.87 6.04
N SER A 121 1.04 -12.23 4.96
CA SER A 121 0.17 -12.83 3.93
C SER A 121 0.90 -13.74 2.95
N PHE A 122 2.23 -13.82 3.02
CA PHE A 122 3.08 -14.40 1.98
C PHE A 122 4.11 -15.36 2.55
N GLY A 123 4.56 -16.29 1.70
CA GLY A 123 5.64 -17.24 2.02
C GLY A 123 5.32 -18.08 3.24
N GLU A 124 6.27 -18.16 4.17
CA GLU A 124 6.13 -18.90 5.45
C GLU A 124 5.27 -18.16 6.50
N GLN A 125 4.65 -17.04 6.13
CA GLN A 125 3.72 -16.28 6.98
C GLN A 125 4.34 -15.88 8.33
N VAL A 126 5.63 -15.54 8.31
CA VAL A 126 6.41 -15.19 9.49
C VAL A 126 5.83 -13.94 10.17
N THR A 127 5.91 -13.94 11.50
CA THR A 127 5.58 -12.79 12.35
C THR A 127 6.86 -12.34 13.05
N GLU A 128 7.19 -11.05 12.98
CA GLU A 128 8.41 -10.48 13.55
C GLU A 128 8.08 -9.34 14.52
N PRO A 129 7.64 -9.67 15.76
CA PRO A 129 7.27 -8.67 16.75
C PRO A 129 8.41 -7.70 17.05
N GLY A 130 8.08 -6.41 17.11
CA GLY A 130 9.05 -5.36 17.43
C GLY A 130 9.95 -4.94 16.26
N ARG A 131 9.94 -5.64 15.12
CA ARG A 131 10.67 -5.21 13.92
C ARG A 131 9.97 -4.02 13.26
N LEU A 132 10.72 -2.95 13.04
CA LEU A 132 10.32 -1.74 12.34
C LEU A 132 11.30 -1.40 11.23
N GLN A 133 10.81 -1.13 10.03
CA GLN A 133 11.58 -0.49 8.97
C GLN A 133 11.30 1.01 8.96
N LEU A 134 12.37 1.81 9.03
CA LEU A 134 12.36 3.26 8.92
C LEU A 134 13.19 3.69 7.71
N ARG A 135 12.96 4.90 7.21
CA ARG A 135 13.86 5.47 6.19
C ARG A 135 15.20 5.91 6.77
N VAL A 136 16.24 5.84 5.95
CA VAL A 136 17.60 6.31 6.30
C VAL A 136 17.66 7.79 6.70
N ASP A 137 16.73 8.62 6.21
CA ASP A 137 16.61 10.04 6.51
C ASP A 137 15.76 10.34 7.76
N THR A 138 15.25 9.31 8.44
CA THR A 138 14.55 9.47 9.73
C THR A 138 15.50 10.11 10.76
N PRO A 139 15.09 11.15 11.51
CA PRO A 139 15.96 11.80 12.48
C PRO A 139 16.55 10.83 13.51
N PHE A 140 17.86 10.92 13.78
CA PHE A 140 18.57 10.02 14.69
C PHE A 140 17.93 9.96 16.10
N ALA A 141 17.43 11.09 16.60
CA ALA A 141 16.74 11.14 17.89
C ALA A 141 15.46 10.25 17.91
N THR A 142 14.73 10.19 16.79
CA THR A 142 13.55 9.33 16.64
C THR A 142 13.96 7.86 16.60
N GLN A 143 15.01 7.52 15.84
CA GLN A 143 15.55 6.15 15.76
C GLN A 143 15.96 5.65 17.15
N LEU A 144 16.75 6.45 17.87
CA LEU A 144 17.23 6.10 19.22
C LEU A 144 16.08 5.93 20.21
N ARG A 145 15.07 6.81 20.15
CA ARG A 145 13.89 6.69 21.02
C ARG A 145 13.11 5.39 20.78
N LEU A 146 12.93 4.99 19.52
CA LEU A 146 12.29 3.72 19.18
C LEU A 146 13.09 2.51 19.66
N GLN A 147 14.42 2.55 19.51
CA GLN A 147 15.30 1.51 20.05
C GLN A 147 15.22 1.42 21.59
N GLN A 148 15.18 2.55 22.29
CA GLN A 148 15.00 2.59 23.75
C GLN A 148 13.62 2.06 24.20
N MET A 149 12.61 2.12 23.34
CA MET A 149 11.31 1.49 23.58
C MET A 149 11.32 -0.03 23.32
N GLY A 150 12.42 -0.59 22.82
CA GLY A 150 12.60 -2.01 22.55
C GLY A 150 12.33 -2.45 21.11
N TYR A 151 12.13 -1.51 20.18
CA TYR A 151 11.93 -1.86 18.76
C TYR A 151 13.24 -2.21 18.06
N GLY A 152 13.21 -3.27 17.25
CA GLY A 152 14.26 -3.62 16.30
C GLY A 152 14.16 -2.73 15.07
N VAL A 153 14.94 -1.64 15.05
CA VAL A 153 14.94 -0.66 13.96
C VAL A 153 15.88 -1.09 12.83
N GLU A 154 15.33 -1.21 11.63
CA GLU A 154 16.03 -1.43 10.37
C GLU A 154 15.90 -0.17 9.50
N LEU A 155 17.01 0.34 8.98
CA LEU A 155 17.00 1.51 8.10
C LEU A 155 17.10 1.09 6.64
N VAL A 156 16.20 1.61 5.81
CA VAL A 156 16.17 1.36 4.36
C VAL A 156 16.05 2.68 3.58
N PRO A 157 16.52 2.78 2.33
CA PRO A 157 16.43 4.03 1.56
C PRO A 157 14.98 4.52 1.40
N LEU A 158 14.08 3.59 1.07
CA LEU A 158 12.65 3.81 0.90
C LEU A 158 11.89 2.63 1.49
N THR A 159 10.82 2.95 2.22
CA THR A 159 10.03 2.02 3.03
C THR A 159 8.71 1.61 2.35
N SER A 160 8.25 2.36 1.34
CA SER A 160 7.08 2.01 0.54
C SER A 160 7.47 1.72 -0.90
N GLY A 161 6.69 0.85 -1.54
CA GLY A 161 6.64 0.84 -3.01
C GLY A 161 6.00 2.12 -3.55
N PRO A 162 5.80 2.22 -4.86
CA PRO A 162 5.28 3.44 -5.45
C PRO A 162 3.86 3.77 -5.00
N ILE A 163 3.73 4.90 -4.32
CA ILE A 163 2.44 5.49 -3.95
C ILE A 163 1.99 6.36 -5.12
N THR A 164 0.76 6.15 -5.58
CA THR A 164 0.10 7.01 -6.56
C THR A 164 -1.17 7.60 -5.95
N GLY A 165 -1.45 8.87 -6.24
CA GLY A 165 -2.58 9.57 -5.67
C GLY A 165 -3.09 10.73 -6.52
N ILE A 166 -4.39 10.99 -6.46
CA ILE A 166 -5.04 12.20 -6.98
C ILE A 166 -5.74 12.87 -5.80
N HIS A 167 -5.39 14.12 -5.55
CA HIS A 167 -6.07 14.99 -4.60
C HIS A 167 -7.06 15.90 -5.33
N PHE A 168 -8.28 15.97 -4.79
CA PHE A 168 -9.39 16.74 -5.32
C PHE A 168 -9.63 17.97 -4.46
N ASN A 169 -9.25 19.15 -4.95
CA ASN A 169 -9.48 20.39 -4.24
C ASN A 169 -10.94 20.85 -4.42
N GLN A 170 -11.74 20.64 -3.39
CA GLN A 170 -13.17 20.96 -3.41
C GLN A 170 -13.48 22.46 -3.46
N ARG A 171 -12.50 23.35 -3.22
CA ARG A 171 -12.72 24.81 -3.25
C ARG A 171 -12.66 25.40 -4.65
N ASN A 172 -11.71 24.94 -5.46
CA ASN A 172 -11.46 25.46 -6.80
C ASN A 172 -11.71 24.43 -7.91
N GLY A 173 -12.03 23.18 -7.55
CA GLY A 173 -12.29 22.09 -8.50
C GLY A 173 -11.04 21.50 -9.16
N SER A 174 -9.83 21.92 -8.76
CA SER A 174 -8.61 21.40 -9.37
C SER A 174 -8.28 19.98 -8.89
N MET A 175 -7.71 19.17 -9.78
CA MET A 175 -7.12 17.86 -9.46
C MET A 175 -5.61 17.97 -9.48
N THR A 176 -4.94 17.43 -8.47
CA THR A 176 -3.47 17.37 -8.41
C THR A 176 -3.02 15.93 -8.19
N GLY A 177 -2.25 15.40 -9.13
CA GLY A 177 -1.69 14.05 -9.04
C GLY A 177 -0.34 14.03 -8.31
N GLY A 178 -0.01 12.89 -7.72
CA GLY A 178 1.31 12.57 -7.20
C GLY A 178 1.68 11.12 -7.47
N ALA A 179 2.94 10.89 -7.83
CA ALA A 179 3.53 9.57 -7.99
C ALA A 179 4.90 9.59 -7.30
N SER A 180 5.09 8.76 -6.27
CA SER A 180 6.33 8.78 -5.49
C SER A 180 7.54 8.43 -6.35
N ASN A 181 8.71 8.94 -5.96
CA ASN A 181 10.01 8.69 -6.59
C ASN A 181 10.57 7.24 -6.46
N TYR A 182 9.72 6.24 -6.23
CA TYR A 182 10.13 4.84 -6.14
C TYR A 182 9.88 4.14 -7.48
N GLY A 183 10.94 3.81 -8.24
CA GLY A 183 10.79 3.13 -9.54
C GLY A 183 10.47 4.08 -10.70
N ASP A 184 9.91 3.52 -11.79
CA ASP A 184 9.60 4.24 -13.03
C ASP A 184 8.14 4.79 -13.06
N ASP A 185 7.60 5.17 -11.91
CA ASP A 185 6.22 5.66 -11.78
C ASP A 185 6.09 7.12 -12.22
N TYR A 186 4.97 7.45 -12.87
CA TYR A 186 4.75 8.78 -13.44
C TYR A 186 3.28 9.20 -13.35
N GLY A 187 3.05 10.51 -13.19
CA GLY A 187 1.73 11.12 -13.32
C GLY A 187 1.59 11.84 -14.66
N ILE A 188 0.41 11.75 -15.29
CA ILE A 188 0.07 12.50 -16.52
C ILE A 188 -1.24 13.24 -16.27
N ALA A 189 -1.32 14.48 -16.74
CA ALA A 189 -2.55 15.27 -16.80
C ALA A 189 -2.73 15.78 -18.24
N TRP A 190 -3.99 15.88 -18.70
CA TRP A 190 -4.36 16.43 -20.00
C TRP A 190 -5.68 17.22 -19.90
#